data_AF-A0AAN6ZVF2-F1
#
_entry.id   AF-A0AAN6ZVF2-F1
#
_cell.length_a   1.000
_cell.length_b   1.000
_cell.length_c   1.000
_cell.angle_alpha   90.00
_cell.angle_beta   90.00
_cell.angle_gamma   90.00
#
_symmetry.space_group_name_H-M   'P 1'
#
loop_
_entity.id
_entity.type
_entity.pdbx_description
1 polymer ?
#
loop_
_entity_poly.entity_id
_entity_poly.type
_entity_poly.pdbx_seq_one_letter_code
_entity_poly.pdbx_strand_id
1 'polypeptide(L)'
;MAQTANASDGAAFVSEHARRINQEPGIVIYDTSPTNGINFVAYTNHELMQSLLPAAVALDPTYSYQAASREGIQLRSGNYERFFRFHLDGEIGAQQRANDSYSLYQHEGVVEFAQGPWGGQQNQAVVAVVVPGLREDTPLVEREDVVQLRQLRYNSTSGHLLLHHPDLSGRLNPVLSEVLLHPSSFHARPQRHQLRFNVQFPVATHRYQPMYYVLPMIQAALRRANEMTIPAQRMAELETGNWVSTYWTQSMLFPTEADCDVQTNIDADIAIQARFDPALNHEQCVAVANVCSQNYGILPCLISGPQGTGKTKTLAADTLADRLRPFFSPGEMLRLNRPARGFAEVPESLLPYCYASNLSFGLPPMEKVMSYKIVVTSCRDASMLMHARLTNTDLHALEYGLRHRLHPSEPTPYPNQQLHWDALLIDEAAQATEPESLIPLWVVSPPLDSSNLVFTPLVVMAGGD
;
A
#
# COMPACT_ATOMS: atom_id res chain seq x y z
N MET A 1 -13.03 54.28 5.85
CA MET A 1 -12.67 53.78 7.21
C MET A 1 -13.78 52.84 7.66
N ALA A 2 -13.58 51.54 7.50
CA ALA A 2 -14.38 50.51 8.14
C ALA A 2 -13.42 49.35 8.43
N GLN A 3 -12.93 49.29 9.66
CA GLN A 3 -12.12 48.19 10.15
C GLN A 3 -13.06 47.04 10.49
N THR A 4 -12.86 45.93 9.80
CA THR A 4 -13.39 44.61 10.14
C THR A 4 -12.73 44.13 11.43
N ALA A 5 -13.57 43.73 12.38
CA ALA A 5 -13.17 43.14 13.65
C ALA A 5 -12.47 41.79 13.40
N ASN A 6 -11.23 41.67 13.86
CA ASN A 6 -10.54 40.39 13.97
C ASN A 6 -11.20 39.57 15.09
N ALA A 7 -11.74 38.40 14.73
CA ALA A 7 -12.08 37.35 15.66
C ALA A 7 -10.77 36.77 16.24
N SER A 8 -10.40 37.28 17.42
CA SER A 8 -9.44 36.66 18.32
C SER A 8 -10.20 35.94 19.42
N ASP A 9 -10.33 34.62 19.31
CA ASP A 9 -10.72 33.79 20.46
C ASP A 9 -10.19 32.35 20.26
N GLY A 10 -9.32 31.91 21.17
CA GLY A 10 -9.17 30.49 21.51
C GLY A 10 -7.94 29.69 21.09
N ALA A 11 -6.91 30.25 20.44
CA ALA A 11 -5.67 29.48 20.19
C ALA A 11 -4.74 29.58 21.41
N ALA A 12 -4.60 28.49 22.18
CA ALA A 12 -3.65 28.40 23.28
C ALA A 12 -2.23 28.80 22.81
N PHE A 13 -1.60 29.75 23.50
CA PHE A 13 -0.26 30.24 23.18
C PHE A 13 0.77 29.12 23.36
N VAL A 14 1.17 28.47 22.27
CA VAL A 14 2.25 27.48 22.28
C VAL A 14 3.59 28.21 22.34
N SER A 15 4.36 27.99 23.41
CA SER A 15 5.68 28.61 23.56
C SER A 15 6.63 28.21 22.42
N GLU A 16 7.46 29.15 21.96
CA GLU A 16 8.49 28.91 20.94
C GLU A 16 9.46 27.79 21.33
N HIS A 17 9.78 27.70 22.63
CA HIS A 17 10.61 26.64 23.19
C HIS A 17 9.99 25.25 23.00
N ALA A 18 8.69 25.11 23.21
CA ALA A 18 8.00 23.83 23.00
C ALA A 18 7.97 23.44 21.51
N ARG A 19 7.92 24.41 20.58
CA ARG A 19 8.01 24.14 19.13
C ARG A 19 9.41 23.70 18.71
N ARG A 20 10.45 24.32 19.26
CA ARG A 20 11.85 23.97 18.94
C ARG A 20 12.18 22.52 19.27
N ILE A 21 11.65 21.99 20.39
CA ILE A 21 11.85 20.58 20.79
C ILE A 21 11.38 19.60 19.72
N ASN A 22 10.36 19.93 18.94
CA ASN A 22 9.86 19.06 17.86
C ASN A 22 10.78 19.04 16.63
N GLN A 23 11.63 20.04 16.45
CA GLN A 23 12.56 20.18 15.32
C GLN A 23 13.94 19.58 15.61
N GLU A 24 14.24 19.31 16.88
CA GLU A 24 15.53 18.75 17.28
C GLU A 24 15.61 17.25 16.95
N PRO A 25 16.78 16.76 16.49
CA PRO A 25 17.01 15.33 16.32
C PRO A 25 16.96 14.67 17.69
N GLY A 26 16.11 13.67 17.87
CA GLY A 26 16.15 12.84 19.07
C GLY A 26 16.64 11.44 18.76
N ILE A 27 17.19 10.78 19.77
CA ILE A 27 17.51 9.35 19.67
C ILE A 27 16.29 8.59 20.14
N VAL A 28 15.92 7.59 19.35
CA VAL A 28 14.87 6.63 19.66
C VAL A 28 15.31 5.82 20.86
N ILE A 29 14.61 6.00 21.99
CA ILE A 29 14.87 5.20 23.19
C ILE A 29 14.17 3.84 23.16
N TYR A 30 13.05 3.76 22.44
CA TYR A 30 12.31 2.52 22.29
C TYR A 30 11.58 2.51 20.98
N ASP A 31 11.59 1.38 20.29
CA ASP A 31 10.92 1.21 19.02
C ASP A 31 9.97 0.03 19.15
N THR A 32 8.66 0.30 19.16
CA THR A 32 7.66 -0.75 19.13
C THR A 32 7.58 -1.27 17.70
N SER A 33 8.25 -2.39 17.44
CA SER A 33 8.06 -3.09 16.17
C SER A 33 6.57 -3.43 16.00
N PRO A 34 6.02 -3.32 14.78
CA PRO A 34 4.65 -3.72 14.50
C PRO A 34 4.40 -5.14 15.01
N THR A 35 3.32 -5.32 15.76
CA THR A 35 3.00 -6.62 16.36
C THR A 35 2.53 -7.64 15.33
N ASN A 36 1.93 -7.14 14.25
CA ASN A 36 1.34 -7.93 13.18
C ASN A 36 1.98 -7.53 11.85
N GLY A 37 2.83 -8.40 11.30
CA GLY A 37 3.50 -8.18 10.02
C GLY A 37 3.73 -9.50 9.29
N ILE A 38 3.72 -9.46 7.96
CA ILE A 38 4.08 -10.62 7.14
C ILE A 38 5.58 -10.58 6.91
N ASN A 39 6.26 -11.67 7.26
CA ASN A 39 7.67 -11.84 6.92
C ASN A 39 7.79 -12.30 5.46
N PHE A 40 7.77 -11.34 4.53
CA PHE A 40 7.90 -11.61 3.09
C PHE A 40 9.25 -12.25 2.72
N VAL A 41 10.31 -11.97 3.49
CA VAL A 41 11.59 -12.65 3.32
C VAL A 41 11.40 -14.13 3.57
N ALA A 42 10.85 -14.53 4.73
CA ALA A 42 10.57 -15.92 5.03
C ALA A 42 9.61 -16.57 4.01
N TYR A 43 8.62 -15.82 3.52
CA TYR A 43 7.68 -16.28 2.48
C TYR A 43 8.38 -16.67 1.17
N THR A 44 9.45 -15.96 0.81
CA THR A 44 10.19 -16.13 -0.45
C THR A 44 11.54 -16.85 -0.26
N ASN A 45 11.88 -17.25 0.97
CA ASN A 45 13.21 -17.76 1.33
C ASN A 45 13.41 -19.23 0.96
N HIS A 46 13.33 -19.54 -0.32
CA HIS A 46 13.79 -20.80 -0.88
C HIS A 46 14.92 -20.50 -1.86
N GLU A 47 16.12 -21.03 -1.63
CA GLU A 47 17.32 -20.68 -2.41
C GLU A 47 17.12 -20.85 -3.93
N LEU A 48 16.43 -21.92 -4.33
CA LEU A 48 16.07 -22.16 -5.72
C LEU A 48 15.18 -21.03 -6.29
N MET A 49 14.18 -20.55 -5.55
CA MET A 49 13.30 -19.47 -5.97
C MET A 49 14.08 -18.16 -6.13
N GLN A 50 14.91 -17.80 -5.15
CA GLN A 50 15.69 -16.56 -5.20
C GLN A 50 16.60 -16.49 -6.42
N SER A 51 17.17 -17.62 -6.84
CA SER A 51 18.02 -17.69 -8.03
C SER A 51 17.27 -17.59 -9.36
N LEU A 52 15.95 -17.72 -9.35
CA LEU A 52 15.08 -17.68 -10.54
C LEU A 52 14.31 -16.36 -10.64
N LEU A 53 14.02 -15.74 -9.51
CA LEU A 53 13.29 -14.50 -9.42
C LEU A 53 14.05 -13.34 -10.08
N PRO A 54 13.36 -12.43 -10.80
CA PRO A 54 13.97 -11.22 -11.32
C PRO A 54 14.59 -10.37 -10.21
N ALA A 55 15.65 -9.63 -10.56
CA ALA A 55 16.25 -8.66 -9.66
C ALA A 55 15.24 -7.54 -9.36
N ALA A 56 15.30 -7.00 -8.13
CA ALA A 56 14.51 -5.83 -7.78
C ALA A 56 14.92 -4.63 -8.63
N VAL A 57 13.94 -3.92 -9.19
CA VAL A 57 14.19 -2.69 -9.96
C VAL A 57 14.46 -1.56 -8.96
N ALA A 58 15.65 -0.96 -9.03
CA ALA A 58 16.02 0.15 -8.16
C ALA A 58 15.31 1.44 -8.59
N LEU A 59 14.98 2.30 -7.61
CA LEU A 59 14.52 3.66 -7.84
C LEU A 59 15.58 4.46 -8.62
N ASP A 60 15.12 5.41 -9.46
CA ASP A 60 16.03 6.34 -10.14
C ASP A 60 16.83 7.14 -9.09
N PRO A 61 18.17 6.96 -9.02
CA PRO A 61 19.02 7.63 -8.04
C PRO A 61 19.25 9.10 -8.39
N THR A 62 18.96 9.52 -9.63
CA THR A 62 19.14 10.89 -10.09
C THR A 62 17.93 11.79 -9.77
N TYR A 63 16.85 11.20 -9.25
CA TYR A 63 15.65 11.92 -8.90
C TYR A 63 15.89 12.96 -7.80
N SER A 64 15.43 14.19 -8.03
CA SER A 64 15.40 15.27 -7.03
C SER A 64 14.10 16.04 -7.13
N TYR A 65 13.37 16.10 -6.01
CA TYR A 65 12.14 16.87 -5.88
C TYR A 65 12.33 18.35 -6.21
N GLN A 66 13.45 18.94 -5.77
CA GLN A 66 13.75 20.36 -5.99
C GLN A 66 14.06 20.69 -7.46
N ALA A 67 14.66 19.76 -8.20
CA ALA A 67 14.90 19.92 -9.63
C ALA A 67 13.57 19.77 -10.39
N ALA A 68 12.79 18.76 -10.05
CA ALA A 68 11.46 18.50 -10.61
C ALA A 68 10.50 19.69 -10.48
N SER A 69 10.46 20.34 -9.31
CA SER A 69 9.54 21.46 -9.04
C SER A 69 9.81 22.71 -9.89
N ARG A 70 11.06 22.91 -10.35
CA ARG A 70 11.46 24.09 -11.14
C ARG A 70 11.14 23.95 -12.62
N GLU A 71 11.12 22.73 -13.13
CA GLU A 71 11.07 22.45 -14.57
C GLU A 71 9.64 22.40 -15.13
N GLY A 72 8.62 22.23 -14.28
CA GLY A 72 7.24 22.00 -14.74
C GLY A 72 7.15 20.69 -15.53
N ILE A 73 7.00 19.57 -14.84
CA ILE A 73 7.05 18.25 -15.49
C ILE A 73 5.72 17.95 -16.17
N GLN A 74 5.75 17.66 -17.47
CA GLN A 74 4.62 17.06 -18.18
C GLN A 74 4.75 15.53 -18.20
N LEU A 75 3.62 14.83 -18.08
CA LEU A 75 3.56 13.37 -18.13
C LEU A 75 3.89 12.85 -19.53
N ARG A 76 4.86 11.94 -19.62
CA ARG A 76 5.27 11.21 -20.83
C ARG A 76 5.73 9.81 -20.46
N SER A 77 5.72 8.87 -21.41
CA SER A 77 6.18 7.49 -21.18
C SER A 77 7.64 7.43 -20.70
N GLY A 78 8.50 8.34 -21.17
CA GLY A 78 9.92 8.39 -20.80
C GLY A 78 10.24 8.98 -19.42
N ASN A 79 9.28 9.66 -18.76
CA ASN A 79 9.49 10.31 -17.46
C ASN A 79 8.40 9.97 -16.43
N TYR A 80 7.66 8.89 -16.66
CA TYR A 80 6.51 8.45 -15.87
C TYR A 80 6.84 8.31 -14.37
N GLU A 81 7.92 7.60 -14.02
CA GLU A 81 8.37 7.47 -12.61
C GLU A 81 8.63 8.86 -12.01
N ARG A 82 9.40 9.70 -12.73
CA ARG A 82 9.79 11.03 -12.25
C ARG A 82 8.58 11.94 -12.03
N PHE A 83 7.60 11.89 -12.92
CA PHE A 83 6.36 12.67 -12.83
C PHE A 83 5.55 12.28 -11.59
N PHE A 84 5.27 10.98 -11.40
CA PHE A 84 4.45 10.54 -10.27
C PHE A 84 5.18 10.58 -8.93
N ARG A 85 6.52 10.38 -8.89
CA ARG A 85 7.32 10.63 -7.68
C ARG A 85 7.21 12.08 -7.22
N PHE A 86 7.25 13.04 -8.16
CA PHE A 86 7.06 14.46 -7.83
C PHE A 86 5.70 14.73 -7.17
N HIS A 87 4.62 14.17 -7.71
CA HIS A 87 3.30 14.35 -7.11
C HIS A 87 3.14 13.61 -5.77
N LEU A 88 3.70 12.41 -5.63
CA LEU A 88 3.72 11.67 -4.35
C LEU A 88 4.47 12.42 -3.25
N ASP A 89 5.66 12.95 -3.55
CA ASP A 89 6.43 13.77 -2.60
C ASP A 89 5.64 15.02 -2.18
N GLY A 90 4.94 15.64 -3.13
CA GLY A 90 4.05 16.78 -2.87
C GLY A 90 2.89 16.43 -1.94
N GLU A 91 2.24 15.29 -2.17
CA GLU A 91 1.15 14.75 -1.36
C GLU A 91 1.60 14.43 0.06
N ILE A 92 2.72 13.71 0.21
CA ILE A 92 3.32 13.40 1.51
C ILE A 92 3.67 14.70 2.26
N GLY A 93 4.24 15.69 1.56
CA GLY A 93 4.53 17.00 2.13
C GLY A 93 3.28 17.75 2.57
N ALA A 94 2.18 17.66 1.81
CA ALA A 94 0.89 18.25 2.17
C ALA A 94 0.28 17.56 3.40
N GLN A 95 0.27 16.22 3.41
CA GLN A 95 -0.19 15.44 4.55
C GLN A 95 0.64 15.72 5.81
N GLN A 96 1.96 15.87 5.68
CA GLN A 96 2.82 16.23 6.82
C GLN A 96 2.45 17.60 7.39
N ARG A 97 2.24 18.61 6.54
CA ARG A 97 1.78 19.94 6.99
C ARG A 97 0.40 19.89 7.66
N ALA A 98 -0.51 19.07 7.13
CA ALA A 98 -1.81 18.85 7.75
C ALA A 98 -1.66 18.18 9.12
N ASN A 99 -0.88 17.11 9.22
CA ASN A 99 -0.61 16.40 10.47
C ASN A 99 0.08 17.30 11.52
N ASP A 100 1.01 18.17 11.09
CA ASP A 100 1.71 19.10 11.97
C ASP A 100 0.73 20.04 12.68
N SER A 101 -0.39 20.40 12.04
CA SER A 101 -1.45 21.22 12.65
C SER A 101 -2.16 20.56 13.83
N TYR A 102 -2.07 19.22 13.94
CA TYR A 102 -2.63 18.44 15.06
C TYR A 102 -1.61 18.16 16.16
N SER A 103 -0.37 18.66 16.04
CA SER A 103 0.65 18.45 17.07
C SER A 103 0.22 19.03 18.42
N LEU A 104 0.34 18.23 19.48
CA LEU A 104 0.04 18.65 20.84
C LEU A 104 1.33 19.05 21.56
N TYR A 105 1.25 20.06 22.43
CA TYR A 105 2.38 20.61 23.15
C TYR A 105 2.15 20.59 24.65
N GLN A 106 3.15 20.13 25.40
CA GLN A 106 3.10 20.00 26.87
C GLN A 106 1.87 19.24 27.39
N HIS A 107 1.37 18.31 26.60
CA HIS A 107 0.12 17.62 26.84
C HIS A 107 0.30 16.48 27.83
N GLU A 108 -0.68 16.29 28.71
CA GLU A 108 -0.60 15.23 29.72
C GLU A 108 -0.90 13.86 29.11
N GLY A 109 -0.04 12.88 29.40
CA GLY A 109 -0.19 11.49 29.02
C GLY A 109 0.00 10.59 30.23
N VAL A 110 -0.79 9.52 30.27
CA VAL A 110 -0.73 8.48 31.30
C VAL A 110 0.07 7.31 30.77
N VAL A 111 1.12 6.92 31.47
CA VAL A 111 1.99 5.80 31.09
C VAL A 111 1.81 4.65 32.07
N GLU A 112 1.51 3.47 31.53
CA GLU A 112 1.31 2.23 32.28
C GLU A 112 2.24 1.14 31.74
N PHE A 113 2.98 0.48 32.63
CA PHE A 113 3.91 -0.61 32.26
C PHE A 113 3.26 -1.98 32.48
N ALA A 114 3.32 -2.85 31.48
CA ALA A 114 2.81 -4.21 31.58
C ALA A 114 3.67 -5.07 32.52
N GLN A 115 3.04 -5.85 33.41
CA GLN A 115 3.74 -6.87 34.21
C GLN A 115 3.70 -8.22 33.48
N GLY A 116 4.86 -8.86 33.33
CA GLY A 116 4.90 -10.25 32.88
C GLY A 116 4.26 -11.18 33.93
N PRO A 117 3.63 -12.30 33.52
CA PRO A 117 2.95 -13.23 34.44
C PRO A 117 3.83 -13.83 35.55
N TRP A 118 5.16 -13.67 35.45
CA TRP A 118 6.15 -14.20 36.38
C TRP A 118 7.07 -13.12 36.96
N GLY A 119 6.64 -11.85 37.01
CA GLY A 119 7.45 -10.77 37.57
C GLY A 119 8.65 -10.33 36.70
N GLY A 120 8.78 -10.87 35.49
CA GLY A 120 9.69 -10.32 34.48
C GLY A 120 9.13 -9.00 33.93
N GLN A 121 9.99 -7.98 33.84
CA GLN A 121 9.65 -6.76 33.09
C GLN A 121 9.34 -7.15 31.64
N GLN A 122 8.11 -6.93 31.19
CA GLN A 122 7.88 -6.72 29.77
C GLN A 122 8.19 -5.24 29.51
N ASN A 123 9.05 -4.95 28.53
CA ASN A 123 9.30 -3.57 28.07
C ASN A 123 8.09 -3.02 27.29
N GLN A 124 6.85 -3.35 27.66
CA GLN A 124 5.68 -2.83 26.97
C GLN A 124 5.03 -1.78 27.87
N ALA A 125 5.11 -0.53 27.42
CA ALA A 125 4.43 0.59 28.03
C ALA A 125 3.28 1.04 27.13
N VAL A 126 2.10 1.22 27.72
CA VAL A 126 0.96 1.84 27.05
C VAL A 126 0.91 3.30 27.47
N VAL A 127 0.88 4.21 26.50
CA VAL A 127 0.70 5.64 26.74
C VAL A 127 -0.69 6.05 26.29
N ALA A 128 -1.54 6.44 27.23
CA ALA A 128 -2.86 7.00 26.95
C ALA A 128 -2.77 8.53 26.91
N VAL A 129 -3.09 9.11 25.76
CA VAL A 129 -3.14 10.56 25.54
C VAL A 129 -4.51 10.94 25.01
N VAL A 130 -5.15 11.95 25.62
CA VAL A 130 -6.44 12.48 25.15
C VAL A 130 -6.19 13.56 24.10
N VAL A 131 -6.52 13.32 22.85
CA VAL A 131 -6.35 14.34 21.79
C VAL A 131 -7.63 15.17 21.67
N PRO A 132 -7.62 16.48 21.98
CA PRO A 132 -8.81 17.31 21.91
C PRO A 132 -9.21 17.61 20.46
N GLY A 133 -10.51 17.69 20.20
CA GLY A 133 -11.02 18.18 18.91
C GLY A 133 -10.78 17.25 17.72
N LEU A 134 -10.50 15.96 17.97
CA LEU A 134 -10.46 14.96 16.91
C LEU A 134 -11.80 14.94 16.18
N ARG A 135 -11.75 15.21 14.88
CA ARG A 135 -12.83 14.86 13.96
C ARG A 135 -12.58 13.43 13.50
N GLU A 136 -13.61 12.81 12.95
CA GLU A 136 -13.45 11.49 12.34
C GLU A 136 -12.27 11.52 11.36
N ASP A 137 -11.33 10.60 11.61
CA ASP A 137 -10.13 10.34 10.81
C ASP A 137 -9.20 11.55 10.55
N THR A 138 -9.17 12.48 11.50
CA THR A 138 -8.38 13.71 11.41
C THR A 138 -7.68 14.02 12.75
N PRO A 139 -6.34 13.81 12.86
CA PRO A 139 -5.42 13.34 11.83
C PRO A 139 -5.66 11.87 11.45
N LEU A 140 -5.25 11.50 10.23
CA LEU A 140 -5.44 10.15 9.70
C LEU A 140 -4.50 9.15 10.38
N VAL A 141 -4.97 8.55 11.47
CA VAL A 141 -4.25 7.55 12.27
C VAL A 141 -4.97 6.21 12.20
N GLU A 142 -4.27 5.18 11.74
CA GLU A 142 -4.72 3.78 11.71
C GLU A 142 -4.02 2.97 12.80
N ARG A 143 -4.52 1.74 13.05
CA ARG A 143 -3.84 0.80 13.94
C ARG A 143 -2.43 0.48 13.39
N GLU A 144 -1.45 0.37 14.28
CA GLU A 144 -0.02 0.20 13.99
C GLU A 144 0.67 1.41 13.30
N ASP A 145 0.01 2.57 13.18
CA ASP A 145 0.70 3.80 12.83
C ASP A 145 1.64 4.28 13.94
N VAL A 146 2.68 5.00 13.52
CA VAL A 146 3.63 5.61 14.45
C VAL A 146 3.07 6.95 14.93
N VAL A 147 2.95 7.09 16.24
CA VAL A 147 2.76 8.38 16.92
C VAL A 147 4.05 8.71 17.67
N GLN A 148 4.59 9.90 17.46
CA GLN A 148 5.81 10.34 18.12
C GLN A 148 5.49 11.06 19.42
N LEU A 149 6.07 10.56 20.52
CA LEU A 149 5.97 11.17 21.83
C LEU A 149 7.34 11.74 22.23
N ARG A 150 7.37 13.00 22.67
CA ARG A 150 8.59 13.65 23.19
C ARG A 150 8.34 14.06 24.64
N GLN A 151 8.89 13.31 25.59
CA GLN A 151 8.69 13.60 27.02
C GLN A 151 9.34 14.95 27.39
N LEU A 152 8.58 15.77 28.11
CA LEU A 152 9.06 17.01 28.70
C LEU A 152 9.36 16.79 30.18
N ARG A 153 10.58 17.13 30.60
CA ARG A 153 11.01 17.04 32.00
C ARG A 153 11.21 18.44 32.57
N TYR A 154 10.73 18.64 33.78
CA TYR A 154 10.89 19.92 34.49
C TYR A 154 11.75 19.70 35.72
N ASN A 155 12.59 20.68 36.03
CA ASN A 155 13.37 20.67 37.25
C ASN A 155 12.41 20.83 38.44
N SER A 156 12.44 19.89 39.38
CA SER A 156 11.57 19.88 40.57
C SER A 156 11.75 21.11 41.46
N THR A 157 12.91 21.77 41.40
CA THR A 157 13.29 22.88 42.28
C THR A 157 13.05 24.23 41.61
N SER A 158 13.34 24.33 40.30
CA SER A 158 13.27 25.61 39.59
C SER A 158 12.04 25.75 38.69
N GLY A 159 11.28 24.67 38.47
CA GLY A 159 10.11 24.66 37.57
C GLY A 159 10.45 24.87 36.10
N HIS A 160 11.71 25.13 35.76
CA HIS A 160 12.17 25.29 34.40
C HIS A 160 12.22 23.95 33.67
N LEU A 161 11.90 23.99 32.38
CA LEU A 161 12.06 22.85 31.50
C LEU A 161 13.54 22.45 31.44
N LEU A 162 13.84 21.19 31.73
CA LEU A 162 15.16 20.62 31.60
C LEU A 162 15.45 20.43 30.11
N LEU A 163 16.06 21.44 29.51
CA LEU A 163 16.53 21.41 28.12
C LEU A 163 17.86 20.64 27.97
N HIS A 164 18.59 20.41 29.08
CA HIS A 164 19.90 19.77 29.10
C HIS A 164 20.13 18.99 30.41
N HIS A 165 20.62 17.76 30.33
CA HIS A 165 21.38 17.14 31.43
C HIS A 165 22.88 17.26 31.10
N PRO A 166 23.68 18.08 31.81
CA PRO A 166 25.06 18.40 31.42
C PRO A 166 26.14 17.38 31.83
N ASP A 167 25.82 16.33 32.59
CA ASP A 167 26.87 15.61 33.35
C ASP A 167 27.44 14.35 32.66
N LEU A 168 27.15 14.11 31.38
CA LEU A 168 27.87 13.12 30.58
C LEU A 168 28.29 13.74 29.25
N SER A 169 29.59 14.03 29.16
CA SER A 169 30.26 14.48 27.94
C SER A 169 30.00 13.49 26.80
N GLY A 170 29.17 13.90 25.84
CA GLY A 170 28.99 13.22 24.56
C GLY A 170 27.57 12.73 24.31
N ARG A 171 26.89 13.45 23.40
CA ARG A 171 25.68 13.06 22.65
C ARG A 171 24.34 13.31 23.35
N LEU A 172 23.58 14.20 22.70
CA LEU A 172 22.18 14.59 22.93
C LEU A 172 21.28 13.37 23.10
N ASN A 173 20.32 13.42 24.04
CA ASN A 173 19.24 12.42 24.12
C ASN A 173 18.06 12.87 25.02
N PRO A 174 16.76 12.48 24.81
CA PRO A 174 16.14 11.65 23.75
C PRO A 174 14.75 12.08 23.19
N VAL A 175 14.36 11.50 22.03
CA VAL A 175 12.96 11.32 21.60
C VAL A 175 12.48 10.01 22.21
N LEU A 176 11.53 10.08 23.13
CA LEU A 176 11.08 8.93 23.92
C LEU A 176 9.82 8.34 23.31
N SER A 177 9.98 7.30 22.50
CA SER A 177 8.92 6.30 22.27
C SER A 177 8.82 5.27 23.42
N GLU A 178 9.49 5.48 24.57
CA GLU A 178 9.18 4.84 25.87
C GLU A 178 9.78 5.65 27.01
N VAL A 179 9.15 5.62 28.18
CA VAL A 179 9.62 6.26 29.41
C VAL A 179 10.73 5.42 30.07
N LEU A 180 12.01 5.83 29.95
CA LEU A 180 13.05 5.36 30.86
C LEU A 180 13.25 6.36 32.02
N LEU A 181 12.73 5.97 33.18
CA LEU A 181 13.05 6.55 34.47
C LEU A 181 14.22 5.76 35.08
N HIS A 182 15.28 6.46 35.51
CA HIS A 182 16.45 5.84 36.12
C HIS A 182 16.05 5.00 37.35
N PRO A 183 16.61 3.79 37.55
CA PRO A 183 16.15 2.81 38.56
C PRO A 183 16.40 3.20 40.03
N SER A 184 16.98 4.37 40.31
CA SER A 184 17.40 4.77 41.65
C SER A 184 16.38 5.62 42.43
N SER A 185 15.16 5.82 41.92
CA SER A 185 14.19 6.73 42.58
C SER A 185 12.79 6.16 42.80
N PHE A 186 12.53 4.89 42.48
CA PHE A 186 11.20 4.29 42.71
C PHE A 186 11.29 3.23 43.80
N HIS A 187 11.04 3.66 45.04
CA HIS A 187 10.45 2.77 46.03
C HIS A 187 9.08 2.30 45.53
N ALA A 188 8.72 1.05 45.87
CA ALA A 188 7.61 0.29 45.33
C ALA A 188 6.34 1.11 44.99
N ARG A 189 6.04 1.21 43.69
CA ARG A 189 4.81 1.74 43.05
C ARG A 189 4.63 3.28 43.10
N PRO A 190 4.04 3.90 42.05
CA PRO A 190 2.89 3.43 41.26
C PRO A 190 3.24 2.82 39.89
N GLN A 191 2.41 1.88 39.42
CA GLN A 191 2.46 1.26 38.08
C GLN A 191 2.02 2.21 36.95
N ARG A 192 1.61 3.43 37.29
CA ARG A 192 0.99 4.43 36.43
C ARG A 192 1.64 5.79 36.68
N HIS A 193 2.15 6.43 35.63
CA HIS A 193 2.81 7.73 35.71
C HIS A 193 2.08 8.77 34.86
N GLN A 194 1.85 9.95 35.43
CA GLN A 194 1.39 11.12 34.68
C GLN A 194 2.61 11.92 34.22
N LEU A 195 2.77 12.08 32.91
CA LEU A 195 3.91 12.74 32.30
C LEU A 195 3.42 13.74 31.25
N ARG A 196 4.28 14.70 30.90
CA ARG A 196 3.98 15.69 29.84
C ARG A 196 4.75 15.36 28.58
N PHE A 197 4.10 15.50 27.43
CA PHE A 197 4.67 15.19 26.13
C PHE A 197 4.38 16.30 25.12
N ASN A 198 5.29 16.49 24.17
CA ASN A 198 4.85 16.90 22.83
C ASN A 198 4.45 15.65 22.06
N VAL A 199 3.35 15.73 21.30
CA VAL A 199 2.80 14.63 20.51
C VAL A 199 2.80 15.05 19.05
N GLN A 200 3.39 14.24 18.19
CA GLN A 200 3.44 14.48 16.74
C GLN A 200 2.90 13.27 15.99
N PHE A 201 2.22 13.53 14.89
CA PHE A 201 1.61 12.52 14.03
C PHE A 201 2.38 12.45 12.71
N PRO A 202 3.53 11.77 12.64
CA PRO A 202 4.28 11.67 11.38
C PRO A 202 3.41 11.04 10.28
N VAL A 203 3.71 11.37 9.03
CA VAL A 203 3.09 10.66 7.90
C VAL A 203 3.50 9.20 7.94
N ALA A 204 2.52 8.30 7.86
CA ALA A 204 2.73 6.88 7.73
C ALA A 204 3.34 6.55 6.35
N THR A 205 4.68 6.62 6.26
CA THR A 205 5.42 6.43 5.00
C THR A 205 5.20 5.04 4.37
N HIS A 206 4.97 4.03 5.19
CA HIS A 206 4.64 2.67 4.75
C HIS A 206 3.37 2.61 3.87
N ARG A 207 2.48 3.61 3.92
CA ARG A 207 1.29 3.70 3.06
C ARG A 207 1.65 4.01 1.60
N TYR A 208 2.70 4.81 1.40
CA TYR A 208 3.15 5.29 0.09
C TYR A 208 4.29 4.44 -0.47
N GLN A 209 4.99 3.68 0.37
CA GLN A 209 6.11 2.84 -0.04
C GLN A 209 5.79 1.88 -1.20
N PRO A 210 4.63 1.19 -1.26
CA PRO A 210 4.28 0.38 -2.42
C PRO A 210 4.16 1.18 -3.72
N MET A 211 3.68 2.42 -3.64
CA MET A 211 3.58 3.33 -4.77
C MET A 211 4.96 3.72 -5.30
N TYR A 212 5.92 4.01 -4.41
CA TYR A 212 7.32 4.21 -4.84
C TYR A 212 7.91 2.96 -5.47
N TYR A 213 7.61 1.78 -4.92
CA TYR A 213 8.18 0.53 -5.39
C TYR A 213 7.69 0.13 -6.79
N VAL A 214 6.42 0.38 -7.12
CA VAL A 214 5.86 0.00 -8.44
C VAL A 214 6.29 0.93 -9.58
N LEU A 215 6.52 2.22 -9.30
CA LEU A 215 6.87 3.22 -10.32
C LEU A 215 8.11 2.88 -11.18
N PRO A 216 9.26 2.46 -10.64
CA PRO A 216 10.42 2.10 -11.46
C PRO A 216 10.15 0.85 -12.31
N MET A 217 9.30 -0.08 -11.85
CA MET A 217 8.92 -1.28 -12.62
C MET A 217 8.10 -0.89 -13.85
N ILE A 218 7.10 -0.02 -13.66
CA ILE A 218 6.29 0.54 -14.75
C ILE A 218 7.16 1.38 -15.69
N GLN A 219 8.07 2.18 -15.17
CA GLN A 219 8.99 2.97 -15.99
C GLN A 219 9.91 2.08 -16.84
N ALA A 220 10.38 0.96 -16.32
CA ALA A 220 11.17 -0.02 -17.08
C ALA A 220 10.33 -0.63 -18.22
N ALA A 221 9.07 -1.00 -17.95
CA ALA A 221 8.15 -1.49 -18.97
C ALA A 221 7.94 -0.49 -20.10
N LEU A 222 7.68 0.78 -19.76
CA LEU A 222 7.49 1.86 -20.73
C LEU A 222 8.76 2.16 -21.54
N ARG A 223 9.94 2.10 -20.91
CA ARG A 223 11.23 2.25 -21.63
C ARG A 223 11.41 1.10 -22.62
N ARG A 224 11.14 -0.13 -22.21
CA ARG A 224 11.25 -1.32 -23.05
C ARG A 224 10.34 -1.22 -24.28
N ALA A 225 9.09 -0.80 -24.09
CA ALA A 225 8.16 -0.57 -25.19
C ALA A 225 8.70 0.48 -26.17
N ASN A 226 9.15 1.64 -25.67
CA ASN A 226 9.72 2.70 -26.51
C ASN A 226 10.98 2.24 -27.27
N GLU A 227 11.85 1.44 -26.66
CA GLU A 227 13.04 0.86 -27.29
C GLU A 227 12.68 -0.07 -28.45
N MET A 228 11.52 -0.74 -28.42
CA MET A 228 11.05 -1.58 -29.51
C MET A 228 10.27 -0.80 -30.57
N THR A 229 9.62 0.31 -30.20
CA THR A 229 8.94 1.20 -31.17
C THR A 229 9.94 1.89 -32.11
N ILE A 230 11.12 2.28 -31.62
CA ILE A 230 12.12 3.05 -32.39
C ILE A 230 12.81 2.23 -33.52
N PRO A 231 13.00 0.90 -33.39
CA PRO A 231 13.36 0.02 -34.51
C PRO A 231 12.17 -0.42 -35.41
N ALA A 232 10.92 -0.24 -34.95
CA ALA A 232 9.72 -0.80 -35.58
C ALA A 232 9.07 0.06 -36.69
N GLN A 233 9.74 1.10 -37.20
CA GLN A 233 9.35 1.75 -38.47
C GLN A 233 9.45 0.81 -39.71
N ARG A 234 9.67 -0.50 -39.51
CA ARG A 234 9.51 -1.57 -40.50
C ARG A 234 8.33 -2.52 -40.22
N MET A 235 7.28 -2.08 -39.51
CA MET A 235 6.04 -2.86 -39.30
C MET A 235 5.09 -2.84 -40.51
N ALA A 236 5.58 -3.21 -41.69
CA ALA A 236 4.71 -3.57 -42.82
C ALA A 236 4.75 -5.08 -43.15
N GLU A 237 5.58 -5.85 -42.44
CA GLU A 237 5.75 -7.28 -42.68
C GLU A 237 5.98 -7.96 -41.33
N LEU A 238 4.96 -8.65 -40.81
CA LEU A 238 5.02 -9.86 -39.95
C LEU A 238 3.84 -9.91 -38.99
N GLU A 239 2.76 -10.52 -39.48
CA GLU A 239 1.78 -11.24 -38.66
C GLU A 239 2.51 -12.32 -37.85
N THR A 240 2.89 -12.06 -36.60
CA THR A 240 3.16 -13.11 -35.59
C THR A 240 3.04 -12.52 -34.19
N GLY A 241 2.24 -13.17 -33.34
CA GLY A 241 1.89 -12.77 -31.96
C GLY A 241 3.03 -12.78 -30.93
N ASN A 242 4.23 -12.34 -31.31
CA ASN A 242 5.44 -12.43 -30.48
C ASN A 242 5.69 -11.24 -29.54
N TRP A 243 5.00 -10.09 -29.70
CA TRP A 243 5.38 -8.85 -29.01
C TRP A 243 4.26 -8.19 -28.18
N VAL A 244 3.09 -8.85 -28.03
CA VAL A 244 1.93 -8.27 -27.34
C VAL A 244 2.24 -7.95 -25.87
N SER A 245 3.08 -8.76 -25.20
CA SER A 245 3.49 -8.55 -23.81
C SER A 245 4.30 -7.27 -23.59
N THR A 246 5.18 -6.92 -24.54
CA THR A 246 6.09 -5.77 -24.39
C THR A 246 5.34 -4.45 -24.42
N TYR A 247 4.31 -4.34 -25.27
CA TYR A 247 3.53 -3.10 -25.41
C TYR A 247 2.36 -3.02 -24.44
N TRP A 248 1.97 -4.13 -23.77
CA TRP A 248 0.78 -4.19 -22.92
C TRP A 248 0.74 -3.10 -21.84
N THR A 249 1.85 -2.84 -21.12
CA THR A 249 1.86 -1.78 -20.10
C THR A 249 1.72 -0.39 -20.73
N GLN A 250 2.28 -0.19 -21.93
CA GLN A 250 2.15 1.06 -22.66
C GLN A 250 0.72 1.27 -23.18
N SER A 251 0.07 0.24 -23.73
CA SER A 251 -1.30 0.35 -24.21
C SER A 251 -2.30 0.60 -23.08
N MET A 252 -2.03 0.09 -21.87
CA MET A 252 -2.86 0.38 -20.69
C MET A 252 -2.72 1.82 -20.18
N LEU A 253 -1.51 2.40 -20.21
CA LEU A 253 -1.21 3.71 -19.60
C LEU A 253 -1.18 4.88 -20.60
N PHE A 254 -0.91 4.58 -21.87
CA PHE A 254 -0.82 5.52 -22.98
C PHE A 254 -1.53 4.96 -24.22
N PRO A 255 -2.83 4.61 -24.11
CA PRO A 255 -3.57 4.03 -25.23
C PRO A 255 -3.62 5.00 -26.41
N THR A 256 -3.51 4.44 -27.61
CA THR A 256 -3.75 5.11 -28.88
C THR A 256 -4.97 4.49 -29.57
N GLU A 257 -5.45 5.09 -30.66
CA GLU A 257 -6.55 4.50 -31.45
C GLU A 257 -6.22 3.08 -31.96
N ALA A 258 -4.95 2.73 -32.12
CA ALA A 258 -4.52 1.40 -32.53
C ALA A 258 -4.66 0.34 -31.41
N ASP A 259 -4.76 0.79 -30.15
CA ASP A 259 -4.95 -0.08 -28.98
C ASP A 259 -6.44 -0.27 -28.64
N CYS A 260 -7.33 0.41 -29.36
CA CYS A 260 -8.76 0.49 -29.05
C CYS A 260 -9.62 -0.18 -30.14
N ASP A 261 -10.52 -1.05 -29.73
CA ASP A 261 -11.67 -1.44 -30.54
C ASP A 261 -12.89 -0.61 -30.12
N VAL A 262 -13.42 0.22 -31.02
CA VAL A 262 -14.61 1.02 -30.74
C VAL A 262 -15.83 0.11 -30.69
N GLN A 263 -16.32 -0.17 -29.49
CA GLN A 263 -17.52 -0.97 -29.31
C GLN A 263 -18.77 -0.09 -29.53
N THR A 264 -19.37 -0.22 -30.72
CA THR A 264 -20.57 0.56 -31.12
C THR A 264 -21.89 -0.15 -30.82
N ASN A 265 -21.84 -1.46 -30.57
CA ASN A 265 -22.96 -2.26 -30.10
C ASN A 265 -22.63 -2.80 -28.72
N ILE A 266 -23.33 -2.29 -27.70
CA ILE A 266 -23.44 -2.96 -26.42
C ILE A 266 -24.37 -4.15 -26.69
N ASP A 267 -23.83 -5.35 -26.89
CA ASP A 267 -24.64 -6.54 -27.13
C ASP A 267 -25.63 -6.71 -25.98
N ALA A 268 -26.91 -6.42 -26.27
CA ALA A 268 -28.04 -6.63 -25.35
C ALA A 268 -28.28 -8.12 -25.04
N ASP A 269 -27.56 -9.02 -25.72
CA ASP A 269 -27.73 -10.47 -25.71
C ASP A 269 -26.73 -11.23 -24.84
N ILE A 270 -25.85 -10.55 -24.07
CA ILE A 270 -25.31 -11.21 -22.88
C ILE A 270 -26.51 -11.41 -21.96
N ALA A 271 -27.03 -12.63 -21.93
CA ALA A 271 -28.08 -13.06 -21.03
C ALA A 271 -27.52 -12.97 -19.60
N ILE A 272 -27.45 -11.75 -19.06
CA ILE A 272 -27.22 -11.46 -17.65
C ILE A 272 -28.43 -12.08 -16.97
N GLN A 273 -28.29 -13.35 -16.55
CA GLN A 273 -29.31 -14.08 -15.83
C GLN A 273 -29.59 -13.32 -14.53
N ALA A 274 -30.59 -12.44 -14.60
CA ALA A 274 -30.96 -11.44 -13.60
C ALA A 274 -29.82 -10.44 -13.26
N ARG A 275 -30.13 -9.14 -13.27
CA ARG A 275 -29.27 -8.14 -12.62
C ARG A 275 -29.11 -8.55 -11.15
N PHE A 276 -27.91 -8.97 -10.78
CA PHE A 276 -27.59 -9.52 -9.46
C PHE A 276 -27.56 -8.46 -8.35
N ASP A 277 -27.37 -7.20 -8.74
CA ASP A 277 -27.55 -6.03 -7.88
C ASP A 277 -28.16 -4.89 -8.72
N PRO A 278 -29.31 -4.30 -8.33
CA PRO A 278 -29.87 -3.14 -9.02
C PRO A 278 -28.98 -1.89 -8.96
N ALA A 279 -27.96 -1.85 -8.09
CA ALA A 279 -27.02 -0.75 -7.94
C ALA A 279 -25.76 -0.87 -8.83
N LEU A 280 -25.59 -1.95 -9.57
CA LEU A 280 -24.46 -2.11 -10.49
C LEU A 280 -24.81 -1.62 -11.89
N ASN A 281 -23.86 -0.91 -12.50
CA ASN A 281 -24.01 -0.46 -13.88
C ASN A 281 -23.90 -1.65 -14.85
N HIS A 282 -24.26 -1.42 -16.11
CA HIS A 282 -24.30 -2.48 -17.12
C HIS A 282 -22.92 -3.11 -17.35
N GLU A 283 -21.87 -2.30 -17.39
CA GLU A 283 -20.49 -2.74 -17.63
C GLU A 283 -19.95 -3.60 -16.49
N GLN A 284 -20.22 -3.24 -15.24
CA GLN A 284 -19.92 -4.04 -14.05
C GLN A 284 -20.62 -5.40 -14.12
N CYS A 285 -21.87 -5.41 -14.61
CA CYS A 285 -22.61 -6.67 -14.75
C CYS A 285 -22.06 -7.58 -15.83
N VAL A 286 -21.69 -7.01 -16.97
CA VAL A 286 -21.05 -7.73 -18.08
C VAL A 286 -19.69 -8.27 -17.65
N ALA A 287 -18.88 -7.46 -16.95
CA ALA A 287 -17.59 -7.89 -16.43
C ALA A 287 -17.73 -9.09 -15.48
N VAL A 288 -18.64 -9.01 -14.49
CA VAL A 288 -18.88 -10.12 -13.56
C VAL A 288 -19.46 -11.35 -14.27
N ALA A 289 -20.38 -11.18 -15.22
CA ALA A 289 -20.95 -12.29 -15.99
C ALA A 289 -19.90 -13.00 -16.85
N ASN A 290 -19.01 -12.24 -17.50
CA ASN A 290 -17.90 -12.79 -18.28
C ASN A 290 -16.88 -13.51 -17.39
N VAL A 291 -16.64 -13.00 -16.18
CA VAL A 291 -15.81 -13.65 -15.17
C VAL A 291 -16.44 -14.97 -14.70
N CYS A 292 -17.73 -14.97 -14.38
CA CYS A 292 -18.42 -16.18 -13.92
C CYS A 292 -18.58 -17.25 -15.00
N SER A 293 -18.68 -16.85 -16.28
CA SER A 293 -18.90 -17.77 -17.41
C SER A 293 -17.64 -18.44 -17.93
N GLN A 294 -16.45 -18.13 -17.38
CA GLN A 294 -15.15 -18.67 -17.81
C GLN A 294 -14.85 -18.48 -19.30
N ASN A 295 -15.43 -17.47 -19.95
CA ASN A 295 -15.26 -17.25 -21.40
C ASN A 295 -13.81 -16.94 -21.81
N TYR A 296 -12.91 -16.66 -20.84
CA TYR A 296 -11.50 -16.33 -21.08
C TYR A 296 -10.49 -17.12 -20.21
N GLY A 297 -10.90 -18.10 -19.39
CA GLY A 297 -9.97 -18.89 -18.55
C GLY A 297 -10.41 -19.12 -17.10
N ILE A 298 -9.50 -19.66 -16.27
CA ILE A 298 -9.66 -19.82 -14.81
C ILE A 298 -9.15 -18.53 -14.16
N LEU A 299 -10.05 -17.76 -13.54
CA LEU A 299 -9.95 -16.29 -13.46
C LEU A 299 -9.60 -15.66 -12.10
N PRO A 300 -8.36 -15.68 -11.56
CA PRO A 300 -8.09 -14.93 -10.34
C PRO A 300 -8.14 -13.41 -10.58
N CYS A 301 -9.32 -12.83 -10.30
CA CYS A 301 -9.62 -11.41 -10.46
C CYS A 301 -9.30 -10.60 -9.19
N LEU A 302 -8.77 -9.39 -9.37
CA LEU A 302 -8.40 -8.45 -8.31
C LEU A 302 -9.30 -7.22 -8.37
N ILE A 303 -10.03 -6.89 -7.30
CA ILE A 303 -11.03 -5.81 -7.32
C ILE A 303 -10.99 -4.89 -6.10
N SER A 304 -10.92 -3.58 -6.34
CA SER A 304 -10.75 -2.48 -5.37
C SER A 304 -11.78 -1.36 -5.58
N GLY A 305 -12.13 -0.55 -4.56
CA GLY A 305 -12.99 0.68 -4.59
C GLY A 305 -12.93 1.50 -3.24
N PRO A 306 -13.59 2.68 -3.01
CA PRO A 306 -13.10 3.83 -2.19
C PRO A 306 -14.20 4.50 -1.28
N GLN A 307 -14.03 5.53 -0.44
CA GLN A 307 -13.26 6.79 -0.45
C GLN A 307 -12.85 7.31 0.96
N GLY A 308 -11.63 7.85 1.10
CA GLY A 308 -11.18 8.74 2.19
C GLY A 308 -11.12 8.11 3.58
N THR A 309 -10.06 8.35 4.35
CA THR A 309 -9.92 7.92 5.75
C THR A 309 -9.38 6.52 6.07
N GLY A 310 -8.98 5.73 5.07
CA GLY A 310 -8.35 4.41 5.29
C GLY A 310 -9.34 3.31 5.70
N LYS A 311 -10.49 3.67 6.27
CA LYS A 311 -11.63 2.76 6.52
C LYS A 311 -12.38 2.44 5.23
N THR A 312 -12.66 3.43 4.38
CA THR A 312 -13.58 3.27 3.26
C THR A 312 -13.02 2.49 2.06
N LYS A 313 -11.70 2.53 1.82
CA LYS A 313 -11.05 1.67 0.81
C LYS A 313 -11.26 0.17 1.08
N THR A 314 -11.37 -0.15 2.36
CA THR A 314 -11.52 -1.51 2.84
C THR A 314 -12.98 -1.97 2.76
N LEU A 315 -13.94 -1.03 2.91
CA LEU A 315 -15.38 -1.28 2.82
C LEU A 315 -15.86 -1.57 1.40
N ALA A 316 -15.28 -0.97 0.37
CA ALA A 316 -15.68 -1.27 -1.01
C ALA A 316 -15.25 -2.69 -1.42
N ALA A 317 -14.02 -3.08 -1.09
CA ALA A 317 -13.54 -4.45 -1.29
C ALA A 317 -14.42 -5.46 -0.53
N ASP A 318 -14.91 -5.11 0.65
CA ASP A 318 -15.84 -5.96 1.40
C ASP A 318 -17.23 -6.03 0.77
N THR A 319 -17.80 -4.88 0.39
CA THR A 319 -19.09 -4.81 -0.31
C THR A 319 -19.10 -5.70 -1.53
N LEU A 320 -18.03 -5.63 -2.30
CA LEU A 320 -17.87 -6.45 -3.47
C LEU A 320 -17.65 -7.93 -3.15
N ALA A 321 -16.79 -8.26 -2.18
CA ALA A 321 -16.64 -9.64 -1.75
C ALA A 321 -17.97 -10.23 -1.29
N ASP A 322 -18.82 -9.44 -0.61
CA ASP A 322 -20.14 -9.90 -0.16
C ASP A 322 -21.12 -10.09 -1.33
N ARG A 323 -21.04 -9.24 -2.37
CA ARG A 323 -21.77 -9.42 -3.64
C ARG A 323 -21.35 -10.67 -4.40
N LEU A 324 -20.08 -11.06 -4.32
CA LEU A 324 -19.53 -12.25 -4.98
C LEU A 324 -19.76 -13.54 -4.18
N ARG A 325 -20.00 -13.42 -2.87
CA ARG A 325 -20.22 -14.54 -1.93
C ARG A 325 -21.22 -15.60 -2.41
N PRO A 326 -22.36 -15.27 -3.06
CA PRO A 326 -23.30 -16.29 -3.55
C PRO A 326 -22.74 -17.20 -4.65
N PHE A 327 -21.68 -16.78 -5.35
CA PHE A 327 -21.13 -17.46 -6.52
C PHE A 327 -19.84 -18.24 -6.23
N PHE A 328 -19.15 -17.89 -5.14
CA PHE A 328 -17.86 -18.51 -4.79
C PHE A 328 -17.91 -19.09 -3.38
N SER A 329 -17.37 -20.31 -3.23
CA SER A 329 -17.13 -20.89 -1.92
C SER A 329 -15.88 -20.27 -1.25
N PRO A 330 -15.71 -20.41 0.09
CA PRO A 330 -14.52 -19.94 0.80
C PRO A 330 -13.17 -20.54 0.32
N GLY A 331 -13.21 -21.65 -0.43
CA GLY A 331 -12.03 -22.22 -1.08
C GLY A 331 -11.71 -21.61 -2.45
N GLU A 332 -12.66 -20.89 -3.04
CA GLU A 332 -12.57 -20.33 -4.40
C GLU A 332 -12.36 -18.81 -4.39
N MET A 333 -12.81 -18.11 -3.35
CA MET A 333 -12.58 -16.67 -3.19
C MET A 333 -11.76 -16.35 -1.94
N LEU A 334 -10.77 -15.47 -2.11
CA LEU A 334 -10.03 -14.87 -1.00
C LEU A 334 -10.37 -13.39 -0.87
N ARG A 335 -10.80 -12.96 0.31
CA ARG A 335 -10.73 -11.56 0.72
C ARG A 335 -9.40 -11.34 1.42
N LEU A 336 -8.43 -10.80 0.68
CA LEU A 336 -7.07 -10.55 1.18
C LEU A 336 -7.03 -9.24 1.97
N ASN A 337 -6.75 -9.30 3.27
CA ASN A 337 -6.73 -8.17 4.20
C ASN A 337 -5.30 -7.89 4.71
N ARG A 338 -4.96 -6.61 4.91
CA ARG A 338 -3.73 -6.23 5.63
C ARG A 338 -3.72 -6.71 7.09
N PRO A 339 -2.55 -7.08 7.65
CA PRO A 339 -2.44 -7.53 9.06
C PRO A 339 -2.90 -6.52 10.11
N ALA A 340 -2.82 -5.22 9.81
CA ALA A 340 -3.24 -4.17 10.73
C ALA A 340 -4.77 -4.06 10.90
N ARG A 341 -5.55 -4.66 9.98
CA ARG A 341 -7.01 -4.60 10.04
C ARG A 341 -7.55 -5.47 11.18
N GLY A 342 -8.44 -4.93 12.02
CA GLY A 342 -9.11 -5.71 13.06
C GLY A 342 -10.18 -6.66 12.52
N PHE A 343 -10.34 -7.84 13.14
CA PHE A 343 -11.41 -8.79 12.77
C PHE A 343 -12.81 -8.18 12.88
N ALA A 344 -13.04 -7.31 13.87
CA ALA A 344 -14.31 -6.63 14.07
C ALA A 344 -14.64 -5.58 12.99
N GLU A 345 -13.66 -5.20 12.16
CA GLU A 345 -13.88 -4.31 11.02
C GLU A 345 -14.40 -5.05 9.79
N VAL A 346 -14.38 -6.39 9.79
CA VAL A 346 -14.84 -7.23 8.67
C VAL A 346 -16.25 -7.75 8.98
N PRO A 347 -17.21 -7.66 8.05
CA PRO A 347 -18.51 -8.30 8.18
C PRO A 347 -18.38 -9.80 8.52
N GLU A 348 -19.19 -10.30 9.45
CA GLU A 348 -19.14 -11.70 9.91
C GLU A 348 -19.35 -12.69 8.75
N SER A 349 -20.17 -12.32 7.75
CA SER A 349 -20.40 -13.11 6.52
C SER A 349 -19.15 -13.32 5.66
N LEU A 350 -18.15 -12.43 5.77
CA LEU A 350 -16.92 -12.45 4.98
C LEU A 350 -15.74 -13.10 5.71
N LEU A 351 -15.82 -13.28 7.02
CA LEU A 351 -14.75 -13.93 7.79
C LEU A 351 -14.33 -15.30 7.22
N PRO A 352 -15.25 -16.17 6.74
CA PRO A 352 -14.86 -17.44 6.11
C PRO A 352 -13.99 -17.28 4.87
N TYR A 353 -14.10 -16.15 4.16
CA TYR A 353 -13.36 -15.85 2.94
C TYR A 353 -12.01 -15.16 3.20
N CYS A 354 -11.73 -14.81 4.46
CA CYS A 354 -10.49 -14.18 4.86
C CYS A 354 -9.45 -15.23 5.25
N TYR A 355 -8.17 -14.87 5.15
CA TYR A 355 -7.09 -15.67 5.72
C TYR A 355 -6.50 -14.97 6.95
N ALA A 356 -6.47 -15.70 8.06
CA ALA A 356 -5.87 -15.27 9.31
C ALA A 356 -4.78 -16.25 9.74
N SER A 357 -3.69 -15.70 10.29
CA SER A 357 -2.62 -16.47 10.91
C SER A 357 -2.37 -15.89 12.30
N ASN A 358 -2.36 -16.76 13.31
CA ASN A 358 -2.28 -16.37 14.72
C ASN A 358 -3.44 -15.46 15.17
N LEU A 359 -3.18 -14.16 15.33
CA LEU A 359 -4.10 -13.15 15.87
C LEU A 359 -4.33 -11.97 14.92
N SER A 360 -3.93 -12.11 13.65
CA SER A 360 -4.11 -11.08 12.63
C SER A 360 -4.45 -11.69 11.28
N PHE A 361 -4.97 -10.87 10.37
CA PHE A 361 -4.99 -11.23 8.95
C PHE A 361 -3.57 -11.42 8.42
N GLY A 362 -3.46 -12.19 7.35
CA GLY A 362 -2.18 -12.48 6.72
C GLY A 362 -2.33 -12.92 5.27
N LEU A 363 -1.22 -13.37 4.70
CA LEU A 363 -1.18 -13.96 3.37
C LEU A 363 -1.18 -15.50 3.48
N PRO A 364 -2.07 -16.22 2.75
CA PRO A 364 -2.02 -17.68 2.70
C PRO A 364 -0.69 -18.21 2.16
N PRO A 365 -0.34 -19.50 2.42
CA PRO A 365 0.74 -20.17 1.72
C PRO A 365 0.55 -20.08 0.20
N MET A 366 1.65 -20.02 -0.56
CA MET A 366 1.63 -19.80 -2.01
C MET A 366 0.67 -20.75 -2.73
N GLU A 367 0.75 -22.05 -2.46
CA GLU A 367 -0.15 -23.07 -3.06
C GLU A 367 -1.62 -22.71 -2.87
N LYS A 368 -2.00 -22.23 -1.67
CA LYS A 368 -3.37 -21.81 -1.39
C LYS A 368 -3.73 -20.54 -2.15
N VAL A 369 -2.82 -19.56 -2.23
CA VAL A 369 -3.03 -18.35 -3.06
C VAL A 369 -3.30 -18.74 -4.51
N MET A 370 -2.48 -19.63 -5.07
CA MET A 370 -2.60 -20.09 -6.47
C MET A 370 -3.87 -20.93 -6.73
N SER A 371 -4.49 -21.48 -5.69
CA SER A 371 -5.72 -22.28 -5.82
C SER A 371 -7.01 -21.45 -5.87
N TYR A 372 -6.95 -20.18 -5.45
CA TYR A 372 -8.13 -19.32 -5.47
C TYR A 372 -8.50 -18.96 -6.89
N LYS A 373 -9.80 -19.00 -7.17
CA LYS A 373 -10.38 -18.50 -8.41
C LYS A 373 -10.56 -17.00 -8.39
N ILE A 374 -10.53 -16.29 -7.27
CA ILE A 374 -10.67 -14.82 -7.23
C ILE A 374 -10.08 -14.26 -5.94
N VAL A 375 -9.41 -13.11 -6.01
CA VAL A 375 -8.77 -12.45 -4.87
C VAL A 375 -9.25 -11.01 -4.75
N VAL A 376 -10.20 -10.77 -3.87
CA VAL A 376 -10.75 -9.43 -3.62
C VAL A 376 -9.87 -8.69 -2.61
N THR A 377 -9.35 -7.51 -2.97
CA THR A 377 -8.54 -6.66 -2.08
C THR A 377 -8.43 -5.23 -2.57
N SER A 378 -8.09 -4.30 -1.67
CA SER A 378 -7.85 -2.90 -2.06
C SER A 378 -6.58 -2.78 -2.92
N CYS A 379 -6.49 -1.76 -3.77
CA CYS A 379 -5.28 -1.48 -4.57
C CYS A 379 -4.02 -1.42 -3.70
N ARG A 380 -4.13 -0.84 -2.50
CA ARG A 380 -3.02 -0.77 -1.54
C ARG A 380 -2.63 -2.15 -0.99
N ASP A 381 -3.61 -2.95 -0.57
CA ASP A 381 -3.37 -4.27 0.03
C ASP A 381 -2.87 -5.29 -1.02
N ALA A 382 -3.17 -5.08 -2.32
CA ALA A 382 -2.59 -5.85 -3.42
C ALA A 382 -1.04 -5.83 -3.41
N SER A 383 -0.43 -4.83 -2.78
CA SER A 383 1.03 -4.79 -2.59
C SER A 383 1.57 -6.00 -1.82
N MET A 384 0.74 -6.70 -1.02
CA MET A 384 1.12 -7.95 -0.37
C MET A 384 1.50 -9.03 -1.40
N LEU A 385 0.81 -9.09 -2.55
CA LEU A 385 1.13 -10.02 -3.64
C LEU A 385 2.44 -9.65 -4.32
N MET A 386 2.70 -8.35 -4.50
CA MET A 386 3.98 -7.87 -5.03
C MET A 386 5.16 -8.20 -4.10
N HIS A 387 5.04 -7.90 -2.79
CA HIS A 387 6.09 -8.19 -1.82
C HIS A 387 6.31 -9.70 -1.64
N ALA A 388 5.26 -10.51 -1.82
CA ALA A 388 5.34 -11.96 -1.79
C ALA A 388 5.88 -12.58 -3.09
N ARG A 389 6.24 -11.76 -4.10
CA ARG A 389 6.72 -12.21 -5.42
C ARG A 389 5.73 -13.12 -6.14
N LEU A 390 4.44 -12.79 -5.99
CA LEU A 390 3.32 -13.47 -6.65
C LEU A 390 2.78 -12.64 -7.81
N THR A 391 3.62 -11.91 -8.52
CA THR A 391 3.21 -11.19 -9.76
C THR A 391 3.35 -12.09 -10.96
N ASN A 392 2.67 -11.80 -12.07
CA ASN A 392 2.83 -12.57 -13.31
C ASN A 392 4.28 -12.60 -13.80
N THR A 393 5.01 -11.49 -13.68
CA THR A 393 6.43 -11.42 -14.00
C THR A 393 7.26 -12.39 -13.13
N ASP A 394 6.99 -12.43 -11.82
CA ASP A 394 7.72 -13.28 -10.89
C ASP A 394 7.38 -14.77 -11.05
N LEU A 395 6.08 -15.10 -11.13
CA LEU A 395 5.58 -16.46 -11.29
C LEU A 395 6.06 -17.07 -12.61
N HIS A 396 6.05 -16.28 -13.69
CA HIS A 396 6.60 -16.70 -14.97
C HIS A 396 8.09 -17.02 -14.88
N ALA A 397 8.88 -16.14 -14.24
CA ALA A 397 10.31 -16.37 -14.07
C ALA A 397 10.60 -17.63 -13.23
N LEU A 398 9.81 -17.88 -12.19
CA LEU A 398 9.89 -19.11 -11.40
C LEU A 398 9.57 -20.35 -12.23
N GLU A 399 8.42 -20.38 -12.89
CA GLU A 399 7.94 -21.55 -13.64
C GLU A 399 8.85 -21.87 -14.83
N TYR A 400 9.02 -20.92 -15.75
CA TYR A 400 9.76 -21.17 -16.99
C TYR A 400 11.27 -21.15 -16.76
N GLY A 401 11.76 -20.42 -15.76
CA GLY A 401 13.16 -20.48 -15.36
C GLY A 401 13.52 -21.84 -14.74
N LEU A 402 12.64 -22.41 -13.91
CA LEU A 402 12.83 -23.77 -13.39
C LEU A 402 12.76 -24.80 -14.52
N ARG A 403 11.74 -24.70 -15.39
CA ARG A 403 11.59 -25.57 -16.56
C ARG A 403 12.83 -25.55 -17.45
N HIS A 404 13.40 -24.37 -17.71
CA HIS A 404 14.63 -24.23 -18.50
C HIS A 404 15.83 -24.92 -17.87
N ARG A 405 15.97 -24.87 -16.55
CA ARG A 405 17.04 -25.59 -15.86
C ARG A 405 16.85 -27.11 -15.89
N LEU A 406 15.62 -27.59 -15.82
CA LEU A 406 15.30 -29.02 -15.87
C LEU A 406 15.38 -29.58 -17.31
N HIS A 407 15.02 -28.76 -18.30
CA HIS A 407 14.92 -29.13 -19.70
C HIS A 407 15.67 -28.14 -20.62
N PRO A 408 17.02 -28.07 -20.54
CA PRO A 408 17.81 -27.09 -21.28
C PRO A 408 17.84 -27.35 -22.80
N SER A 409 17.45 -28.54 -23.25
CA SER A 409 17.36 -28.90 -24.66
C SER A 409 16.00 -28.57 -25.30
N GLU A 410 14.99 -28.21 -24.51
CA GLU A 410 13.70 -27.77 -25.05
C GLU A 410 13.84 -26.40 -25.72
N PRO A 411 13.14 -26.17 -26.85
CA PRO A 411 13.20 -24.89 -27.54
C PRO A 411 12.60 -23.79 -26.66
N THR A 412 13.37 -22.72 -26.48
CA THR A 412 12.92 -21.47 -25.85
C THR A 412 12.70 -20.40 -26.92
N PRO A 413 11.64 -19.59 -26.85
CA PRO A 413 10.59 -19.55 -25.82
C PRO A 413 9.67 -20.78 -25.84
N TYR A 414 9.19 -21.20 -24.66
CA TYR A 414 8.25 -22.32 -24.56
C TYR A 414 6.93 -21.99 -25.26
N PRO A 415 6.27 -22.94 -25.93
CA PRO A 415 4.95 -22.72 -26.50
C PRO A 415 3.88 -22.66 -25.40
N ASN A 416 2.81 -21.91 -25.66
CA ASN A 416 1.61 -21.82 -24.82
C ASN A 416 1.92 -21.41 -23.37
N GLN A 417 2.67 -20.33 -23.19
CA GLN A 417 2.97 -19.83 -21.86
C GLN A 417 1.71 -19.25 -21.21
N GLN A 418 1.33 -19.82 -20.07
CA GLN A 418 0.18 -19.35 -19.29
C GLN A 418 0.64 -18.40 -18.19
N LEU A 419 -0.21 -17.43 -17.89
CA LEU A 419 -0.06 -16.54 -16.75
C LEU A 419 -1.01 -17.00 -15.63
N HIS A 420 -0.66 -16.67 -14.39
CA HIS A 420 -1.54 -16.99 -13.27
C HIS A 420 -2.67 -15.97 -13.15
N TRP A 421 -2.33 -14.68 -13.15
CA TRP A 421 -3.31 -13.61 -13.12
C TRP A 421 -3.75 -13.25 -14.53
N ASP A 422 -4.98 -13.56 -14.87
CA ASP A 422 -5.54 -13.38 -16.21
C ASP A 422 -6.49 -12.18 -16.31
N ALA A 423 -7.00 -11.69 -15.19
CA ALA A 423 -7.88 -10.53 -15.15
C ALA A 423 -7.64 -9.63 -13.93
N LEU A 424 -7.85 -8.34 -14.14
CA LEU A 424 -7.90 -7.30 -13.13
C LEU A 424 -9.17 -6.48 -13.36
N LEU A 425 -10.06 -6.39 -12.37
CA LEU A 425 -11.21 -5.50 -12.43
C LEU A 425 -11.03 -4.45 -11.35
N ILE A 426 -10.78 -3.19 -11.66
CA ILE A 426 -10.73 -2.13 -10.65
C ILE A 426 -12.12 -1.51 -10.58
N ASP A 427 -12.82 -1.70 -9.47
CA ASP A 427 -14.07 -1.00 -9.21
C ASP A 427 -13.77 0.46 -8.77
N GLU A 428 -14.68 1.38 -9.04
CA GLU A 428 -14.50 2.79 -8.67
C GLU A 428 -13.11 3.37 -9.01
N ALA A 429 -12.59 2.99 -10.19
CA ALA A 429 -11.21 3.19 -10.59
C ALA A 429 -10.77 4.67 -10.56
N ALA A 430 -11.72 5.59 -10.73
CA ALA A 430 -11.51 7.03 -10.70
C ALA A 430 -11.07 7.59 -9.32
N GLN A 431 -11.20 6.82 -8.24
CA GLN A 431 -10.90 7.31 -6.89
C GLN A 431 -9.55 6.83 -6.34
N ALA A 432 -8.90 5.86 -6.99
CA ALA A 432 -7.52 5.52 -6.69
C ALA A 432 -6.59 6.57 -7.31
N THR A 433 -5.50 6.92 -6.62
CA THR A 433 -4.44 7.68 -7.30
C THR A 433 -3.75 6.76 -8.31
N GLU A 434 -3.22 7.33 -9.39
CA GLU A 434 -2.49 6.54 -10.39
C GLU A 434 -1.43 5.63 -9.73
N PRO A 435 -0.52 6.10 -8.85
CA PRO A 435 0.50 5.21 -8.28
C PRO A 435 -0.07 4.10 -7.40
N GLU A 436 -1.29 4.28 -6.89
CA GLU A 436 -2.01 3.25 -6.14
C GLU A 436 -2.63 2.20 -7.07
N SER A 437 -3.27 2.59 -8.18
CA SER A 437 -3.85 1.66 -9.16
C SER A 437 -2.78 0.88 -9.93
N LEU A 438 -1.55 1.39 -10.02
CA LEU A 438 -0.42 0.68 -10.61
C LEU A 438 -0.03 -0.58 -9.83
N ILE A 439 -0.27 -0.64 -8.51
CA ILE A 439 0.06 -1.79 -7.68
C ILE A 439 -0.65 -3.06 -8.20
N PRO A 440 -2.00 -3.10 -8.26
CA PRO A 440 -2.70 -4.26 -8.82
C PRO A 440 -2.45 -4.43 -10.32
N LEU A 441 -2.27 -3.35 -11.09
CA LEU A 441 -1.91 -3.43 -12.52
C LEU A 441 -0.59 -4.18 -12.73
N TRP A 442 0.40 -3.92 -11.88
CA TRP A 442 1.69 -4.60 -11.95
C TRP A 442 1.60 -6.08 -11.56
N VAL A 443 0.75 -6.43 -10.57
CA VAL A 443 0.53 -7.83 -10.19
C VAL A 443 0.13 -8.67 -11.40
N VAL A 444 -0.78 -8.12 -12.23
CA VAL A 444 -1.27 -8.82 -13.43
C VAL A 444 -0.43 -8.58 -14.67
N SER A 445 0.45 -7.58 -14.71
CA SER A 445 1.20 -7.23 -15.92
C SER A 445 2.03 -8.41 -16.45
N PRO A 446 1.97 -8.70 -17.77
CA PRO A 446 2.74 -9.77 -18.36
C PRO A 446 4.25 -9.49 -18.27
N PRO A 447 5.10 -10.53 -18.25
CA PRO A 447 6.55 -10.36 -18.26
C PRO A 447 7.01 -9.67 -19.55
N LEU A 448 7.92 -8.69 -19.42
CA LEU A 448 8.34 -7.77 -20.51
C LEU A 448 8.87 -8.47 -21.78
N ASP A 449 9.59 -9.57 -21.60
CA ASP A 449 10.24 -10.32 -22.69
C ASP A 449 9.58 -11.70 -22.92
N SER A 450 8.34 -11.88 -22.44
CA SER A 450 7.58 -13.10 -22.71
C SER A 450 7.04 -13.11 -24.14
N SER A 451 7.21 -14.22 -24.85
CA SER A 451 6.70 -14.41 -26.21
C SER A 451 5.92 -15.72 -26.24
N ASN A 452 4.84 -15.82 -27.03
CA ASN A 452 3.91 -16.96 -27.06
C ASN A 452 3.06 -17.13 -25.78
N LEU A 453 2.61 -16.01 -25.20
CA LEU A 453 1.56 -16.05 -24.19
C LEU A 453 0.26 -16.58 -24.82
N VAL A 454 -0.45 -17.47 -24.10
CA VAL A 454 -1.76 -17.99 -24.53
C VAL A 454 -2.80 -16.88 -24.58
N PHE A 455 -2.70 -15.92 -23.66
CA PHE A 455 -3.57 -14.77 -23.54
C PHE A 455 -2.78 -13.61 -22.92
N THR A 456 -3.29 -12.40 -23.08
CA THR A 456 -2.86 -11.24 -22.29
C THR A 456 -3.88 -10.93 -21.21
N PRO A 457 -3.45 -10.45 -20.02
CA PRO A 457 -4.38 -10.15 -18.94
C PRO A 457 -5.41 -9.09 -19.36
N LEU A 458 -6.67 -9.33 -18.98
CA LEU A 458 -7.78 -8.41 -19.17
C LEU A 458 -7.81 -7.38 -18.03
N VAL A 459 -7.86 -6.09 -18.36
CA VAL A 459 -8.05 -5.03 -17.37
C VAL A 459 -9.41 -4.39 -17.59
N VAL A 460 -10.27 -4.44 -16.59
CA VAL A 460 -11.55 -3.76 -16.57
C VAL A 460 -11.48 -2.66 -15.52
N MET A 461 -11.81 -1.43 -15.90
CA MET A 461 -11.96 -0.34 -14.95
C MET A 461 -13.44 0.05 -14.93
N ALA A 462 -14.08 -0.14 -13.78
CA ALA A 462 -15.42 0.34 -13.54
C ALA A 462 -15.36 1.64 -12.72
N GLY A 463 -16.25 2.57 -13.02
CA GLY A 463 -16.49 3.76 -12.21
C GLY A 463 -17.99 4.04 -12.15
N GLY A 464 -18.48 4.55 -11.03
CA GLY A 464 -19.83 5.10 -10.95
C GLY A 464 -19.90 6.49 -11.60
N ASP A 465 -21.08 6.84 -12.13
CA ASP A 465 -21.49 8.22 -12.42
C ASP A 465 -21.93 8.95 -11.14
#